data_AF-A0A9D2JG30-F1
#
_entry.id   AF-A0A9D2JG30-F1
#
_cell.length_a   1.000
_cell.length_b   1.000
_cell.length_c   1.000
_cell.angle_alpha   90.00
_cell.angle_beta   90.00
_cell.angle_gamma   90.00
#
_symmetry.space_group_name_H-M   'P 1'
#
loop_
_entity.id
_entity.type
_entity.pdbx_description
1 polymer ?
#
loop_
_entity_poly.entity_id
_entity_poly.type
_entity_poly.pdbx_seq_one_letter_code
_entity_poly.pdbx_strand_id
1 'polypeptide(L)' 'KRVYQSPGLDDIKKFCKAQVNTLWDEVKRFENPHRYYVDLSQKLWDTRNALLKKLSK' A
#
# COMPACT_ATOMS: atom_id res chain seq x y z
N LYS A 1 -25.19 -9.72 0.28
CA LYS A 1 -24.39 -10.93 0.63
C LYS A 1 -23.06 -10.46 1.22
N ARG A 2 -22.69 -10.87 2.44
CA ARG A 2 -21.38 -10.54 3.03
C ARG A 2 -20.29 -11.34 2.29
N VAL A 3 -19.37 -10.64 1.61
CA VAL A 3 -18.31 -11.25 0.78
C VAL A 3 -17.00 -11.48 1.54
N TYR A 4 -16.83 -10.86 2.70
CA TYR A 4 -15.66 -11.01 3.56
C TYR A 4 -16.08 -11.24 5.01
N GLN A 5 -15.42 -12.18 5.68
CA GLN A 5 -15.63 -12.44 7.10
C GLN A 5 -14.48 -11.79 7.88
N SER A 6 -14.83 -10.95 8.85
CA SER A 6 -13.83 -10.29 9.69
C SER A 6 -13.09 -11.33 10.54
N PRO A 7 -11.74 -11.34 10.51
CA PRO A 7 -10.94 -12.25 11.31
C PRO A 7 -11.02 -11.89 12.80
N GLY A 8 -10.66 -12.83 13.66
CA GLY A 8 -10.53 -12.60 15.09
C GLY A 8 -9.35 -11.68 15.42
N LEU A 9 -9.35 -11.09 16.61
CA LEU A 9 -8.28 -10.17 17.04
C LEU A 9 -6.89 -10.84 17.07
N ASP A 10 -6.82 -12.09 17.51
CA ASP A 10 -5.55 -12.83 17.53
C ASP A 10 -5.00 -13.09 16.14
N ASP A 11 -5.87 -13.35 15.16
CA ASP A 11 -5.46 -13.55 13.78
C ASP A 11 -4.97 -12.25 13.15
N ILE A 12 -5.62 -11.12 13.45
CA ILE A 12 -5.17 -9.80 13.03
C ILE A 12 -3.78 -9.50 13.60
N LYS A 13 -3.57 -9.78 14.90
CA LYS A 13 -2.28 -9.55 15.57
C LYS A 13 -1.17 -10.41 14.96
N LYS A 14 -1.43 -11.70 14.73
CA LYS A 14 -0.49 -12.63 14.09
C LYS A 14 -0.17 -12.19 12.66
N PHE A 15 -1.18 -11.82 11.89
CA PHE A 15 -1.02 -11.35 10.52
C PHE A 15 -0.16 -10.08 10.47
N CYS A 16 -0.46 -9.08 11.29
CA CYS A 16 0.32 -7.84 11.36
C CYS A 16 1.80 -8.13 11.67
N LYS A 17 2.08 -8.96 12.70
CA LYS A 17 3.45 -9.33 13.05
C LYS A 17 4.17 -10.03 11.89
N ALA A 18 3.49 -10.95 11.20
CA ALA A 18 4.06 -11.65 10.06
C ALA A 18 4.37 -10.71 8.89
N GLN A 19 3.46 -9.78 8.55
CA GLN A 19 3.64 -8.82 7.45
C GLN A 19 4.72 -7.79 7.76
N VAL A 20 4.81 -7.28 8.99
CA VAL A 20 5.89 -6.35 9.36
C VAL A 20 7.26 -7.03 9.24
N ASN A 21 7.35 -8.33 9.52
CA ASN A 21 8.58 -9.08 9.34
C ASN A 21 9.01 -9.26 7.87
N THR A 22 8.11 -9.08 6.89
CA THR A 22 8.48 -9.15 5.47
C THR A 22 9.05 -7.84 4.93
N LEU A 23 8.97 -6.75 5.69
CA LEU A 23 9.52 -5.46 5.31
C LEU A 23 11.01 -5.37 5.66
N TRP A 24 11.77 -4.68 4.81
CA TRP A 24 13.18 -4.39 5.01
C TRP A 24 13.41 -3.47 6.22
N ASP A 25 14.51 -3.68 6.94
CA ASP A 25 14.83 -2.96 8.17
C ASP A 25 14.97 -1.45 7.95
N GLU A 26 15.47 -1.06 6.79
CA GLU A 26 15.57 0.31 6.29
C GLU A 26 14.25 1.07 6.27
N VAL A 27 13.16 0.38 5.92
CA VAL A 27 11.81 0.95 5.85
C VAL A 27 11.17 1.01 7.24
N LYS A 28 11.60 0.12 8.16
CA LYS A 28 11.09 0.02 9.54
C LYS A 28 11.78 0.94 10.56
N ARG A 29 12.84 1.67 10.17
CA ARG A 29 13.56 2.56 11.09
C ARG A 29 12.66 3.69 11.58
N PHE A 30 12.76 4.01 12.88
CA PHE A 30 12.04 5.15 13.46
C PHE A 30 12.63 6.49 13.05
N GLU A 31 13.96 6.54 12.88
CA GLU A 31 14.68 7.73 12.42
C GLU A 31 15.07 7.57 10.94
N ASN A 32 14.72 8.57 10.14
CA ASN A 32 14.97 8.63 8.70
C ASN A 32 14.63 7.29 7.96
N PRO A 33 13.35 6.86 7.99
CA PRO A 33 12.92 5.66 7.28
C PRO A 33 13.14 5.81 5.77
N HIS A 34 13.58 4.74 5.11
CA HIS A 34 13.64 4.74 3.66
C HIS A 34 12.26 4.89 3.06
N ARG A 35 12.15 5.75 2.05
CA ARG A 35 10.88 5.98 1.35
C ARG A 35 10.48 4.73 0.61
N TYR A 36 9.32 4.17 0.96
CA TYR A 36 8.73 3.05 0.24
C TYR A 36 8.13 3.56 -1.08
N TYR A 37 8.76 3.22 -2.21
CA TYR A 37 8.29 3.63 -3.52
C TYR A 37 7.09 2.78 -3.94
N VAL A 38 6.00 3.46 -4.30
CA VAL A 38 4.80 2.83 -4.85
C VAL A 38 4.63 3.35 -6.26
N ASP A 39 5.05 2.55 -7.23
CA ASP A 39 4.96 2.91 -8.64
C ASP A 39 3.59 2.56 -9.21
N LEU A 40 3.16 3.38 -10.16
CA LEU A 40 1.96 3.12 -10.93
C LEU A 40 2.34 2.26 -12.12
N SER A 41 1.49 1.27 -12.45
CA SER A 41 1.59 0.63 -13.75
C SER A 41 1.41 1.67 -14.86
N GLN A 42 2.08 1.48 -15.98
CA GLN A 42 2.06 2.42 -17.10
C GLN A 42 0.62 2.81 -17.49
N LYS A 43 -0.26 1.82 -17.61
CA LYS A 43 -1.68 2.03 -17.93
C LYS A 43 -2.40 2.96 -16.93
N LEU A 44 -2.14 2.80 -15.64
CA LEU A 44 -2.75 3.64 -14.60
C LEU A 44 -2.18 5.06 -14.62
N TRP A 45 -0.88 5.18 -14.83
CA TRP A 45 -0.21 6.47 -15.00
C TRP A 45 -0.76 7.24 -16.22
N ASP A 46 -0.89 6.57 -17.37
CA ASP A 46 -1.47 7.13 -18.59
C ASP A 46 -2.91 7.61 -18.37
N THR A 47 -3.71 6.80 -17.68
CA THR A 47 -5.11 7.13 -17.35
C THR A 47 -5.19 8.37 -16.47
N ARG A 48 -4.38 8.45 -15.41
CA ARG A 48 -4.29 9.61 -14.53
C ARG A 48 -3.94 10.87 -15.33
N ASN A 49 -2.91 10.80 -16.18
CA ASN A 49 -2.47 11.95 -16.96
C ASN A 49 -3.49 12.38 -18.01
N ALA A 50 -4.19 11.43 -18.64
CA ALA A 50 -5.27 11.73 -19.55
C ALA A 50 -6.42 12.49 -18.86
N LEU A 51 -6.78 12.09 -17.63
CA LEU A 51 -7.81 12.77 -16.85
C LEU A 51 -7.39 14.18 -16.42
N LEU A 52 -6.16 14.34 -15.92
CA LEU A 52 -5.61 15.65 -15.53
C LEU A 52 -5.57 16.62 -16.73
N LYS A 53 -5.17 16.16 -17.91
CA LYS A 53 -5.17 16.96 -19.15
C LYS A 53 -6.57 17.39 -19.58
N LYS A 54 -7.61 16.59 -19.30
CA LYS A 54 -9.01 16.93 -19.63
C LYS A 54 -9.60 18.00 -18.71
N LEU A 55 -9.20 18.00 -17.43
CA LEU A 55 -9.71 18.92 -16.41
C LEU A 55 -8.95 20.24 -16.33
N SER A 56 -7.72 20.31 -16.86
CA SER A 56 -6.90 21.53 -16.89
C SER A 56 -7.29 22.50 -18.03
N LYS A 57 -8.56 22.51 -18.45
CA LYS A 57 -9.12 23.43 -19.44
C LYS A 57 -10.05 24.44 -18.80
#